data_AF-A0A1H0W9W4-F1
#
_entry.id   AF-A0A1H0W9W4-F1
#
_cell.length_a   1.000
_cell.length_b   1.000
_cell.length_c   1.000
_cell.angle_alpha   90.00
_cell.angle_beta   90.00
_cell.angle_gamma   90.00
#
_symmetry.space_group_name_H-M   'P 1'
#
loop_
_entity.id
_entity.type
_entity.pdbx_description
1 polymer ?
#
loop_
_entity_poly.entity_id
_entity_poly.type
_entity_poly.pdbx_seq_one_letter_code
_entity_poly.pdbx_strand_id
1 'polypeptide(L)'
;MSERVEAVPSRLRGYGDLLRRNAESFKEIENYANETASDTSGFTGVMATLVPVVRGATALYSETLRLAHARLLRVREELDNTAADYEEREREIGRLLGAVENALDGMRD
;
A
#
# COMPACT_ATOMS: atom_id res chain seq x y z
N MET A 1 -2.22 -29.20 6.85
CA MET A 1 -1.64 -28.29 7.87
C MET A 1 -2.04 -26.89 7.46
N SER A 2 -2.99 -26.29 8.20
CA SER A 2 -3.42 -24.91 7.94
C SER A 2 -2.30 -24.01 8.42
N GLU A 3 -1.59 -23.38 7.49
CA GLU A 3 -0.59 -22.36 7.79
C GLU A 3 -1.32 -21.23 8.54
N ARG A 4 -1.21 -21.25 9.87
CA ARG A 4 -1.77 -20.19 10.70
C ARG A 4 -0.92 -18.97 10.39
N VAL A 5 -1.49 -18.05 9.60
CA VAL A 5 -0.97 -16.70 9.44
C VAL A 5 -0.97 -16.06 10.82
N GLU A 6 0.13 -16.24 11.54
CA GLU A 6 0.38 -15.55 12.80
C GLU A 6 0.62 -14.09 12.41
N ALA A 7 -0.42 -13.27 12.60
CA ALA A 7 -0.40 -11.84 12.29
C ALA A 7 0.54 -11.13 13.26
N VAL A 8 1.84 -11.20 12.98
CA VAL A 8 2.85 -10.45 13.71
C VAL A 8 2.78 -9.00 13.20
N PRO A 9 2.47 -7.99 14.04
CA PRO A 9 2.31 -6.60 13.61
C PRO A 9 3.52 -6.07 12.81
N SER A 10 4.74 -6.51 13.16
CA SER A 10 5.96 -6.15 12.42
C SER A 10 6.00 -6.70 10.99
N ARG A 11 5.43 -7.89 10.74
CA ARG A 11 5.31 -8.46 9.39
C ARG A 11 4.29 -7.68 8.56
N LEU A 12 3.16 -7.27 9.14
CA LEU A 12 2.15 -6.44 8.46
C LEU A 12 2.73 -5.10 8.02
N ARG A 13 3.48 -4.42 8.91
CA ARG A 13 4.21 -3.18 8.59
C ARG A 13 5.26 -3.41 7.49
N GLY A 14 5.99 -4.52 7.55
CA GLY A 14 6.95 -4.89 6.51
C GLY A 14 6.31 -5.07 5.12
N TYR A 15 5.12 -5.69 5.04
CA TYR A 15 4.35 -5.75 3.80
C TYR A 15 3.88 -4.37 3.35
N GLY A 16 3.45 -3.50 4.28
CA GLY A 16 3.10 -2.12 4.00
C GLY A 16 4.25 -1.34 3.34
N ASP A 17 5.48 -1.53 3.81
CA ASP A 17 6.67 -0.92 3.21
C ASP A 17 6.97 -1.40 1.80
N LEU A 18 6.77 -2.69 1.52
CA LEU A 18 6.92 -3.25 0.17
C LEU A 18 5.86 -2.67 -0.78
N LEU A 19 4.61 -2.53 -0.32
CA LEU A 19 3.54 -1.92 -1.10
C LEU A 19 3.83 -0.45 -1.42
N ARG A 20 4.38 0.31 -0.46
CA ARG A 20 4.84 1.69 -0.69
C ARG A 20 5.92 1.76 -1.77
N ARG A 21 6.95 0.92 -1.68
CA ARG A 21 8.03 0.90 -2.69
C ARG A 21 7.51 0.57 -4.08
N ASN A 22 6.63 -0.42 -4.20
CA ASN A 22 5.99 -0.75 -5.48
C ASN A 22 5.12 0.39 -6.01
N ALA A 23 4.42 1.11 -5.13
CA ALA A 23 3.64 2.28 -5.53
C ALA A 23 4.54 3.39 -6.09
N GLU A 24 5.68 3.68 -5.45
CA GLU A 24 6.66 4.65 -5.94
C GLU A 24 7.19 4.27 -7.33
N SER A 25 7.46 2.99 -7.59
CA SER A 25 7.87 2.52 -8.93
C SER A 25 6.82 2.76 -10.01
N PHE A 26 5.52 2.68 -9.70
CA PHE A 26 4.47 3.00 -10.68
C PHE A 26 4.46 4.48 -11.06
N LYS A 27 4.81 5.37 -10.14
CA LYS A 27 4.94 6.80 -10.41
C LYS A 27 6.13 7.10 -11.31
N GLU A 28 7.25 6.40 -11.13
CA GLU A 28 8.40 6.52 -12.01
C GLU A 28 8.10 6.03 -13.43
N ILE A 29 7.39 4.89 -13.55
CA ILE A 29 6.92 4.38 -14.85
C ILE A 29 5.97 5.37 -15.53
N GLU A 30 5.06 5.99 -14.77
CA GLU A 30 4.15 7.02 -15.29
C GLU A 30 4.91 8.21 -15.86
N ASN A 31 5.90 8.73 -15.11
CA ASN A 31 6.73 9.85 -15.56
C ASN A 31 7.49 9.49 -16.84
N TYR A 32 8.11 8.32 -16.88
CA TYR A 32 8.84 7.85 -18.06
C TYR A 32 7.91 7.67 -19.28
N ALA A 33 6.72 7.11 -19.08
CA ALA A 33 5.72 6.94 -20.13
C ALA A 33 5.19 8.29 -20.66
N ASN A 34 4.99 9.27 -19.79
CA ASN A 34 4.60 10.63 -20.19
C ASN A 34 5.70 11.33 -20.99
N GLU A 35 6.97 11.17 -20.59
CA GLU A 35 8.10 11.80 -21.26
C GLU A 35 8.42 11.14 -22.61
N THR A 36 8.27 9.81 -22.71
CA THR A 36 8.71 9.05 -23.90
C THR A 36 7.57 8.71 -24.84
N ALA A 37 6.42 8.23 -24.33
CA ALA A 37 5.32 7.75 -25.16
C ALA A 37 4.38 8.86 -25.64
N SER A 38 4.39 10.01 -24.96
CA SER A 38 3.63 11.21 -25.35
C SER A 38 4.45 12.22 -26.16
N ASP A 39 5.71 11.91 -26.50
CA ASP A 39 6.51 12.75 -27.39
C ASP A 39 6.00 12.64 -28.84
N THR A 40 5.09 13.55 -29.19
CA THR A 40 4.55 13.70 -30.53
C THR A 40 5.29 14.77 -31.36
N SER A 41 6.47 15.23 -30.91
CA SER A 41 7.20 16.32 -31.58
C SER A 41 7.58 16.00 -33.04
N GLY A 42 7.74 14.71 -33.37
CA GLY A 42 8.02 14.24 -34.74
C GLY A 42 6.79 14.03 -35.63
N PHE A 43 5.56 14.23 -35.13
CA PHE A 43 4.35 13.93 -35.88
C PHE A 43 4.05 15.08 -36.84
N THR A 44 4.25 14.85 -38.14
CA THR A 44 4.02 15.84 -39.21
C THR A 44 3.06 15.31 -40.27
N GLY A 45 2.38 16.21 -41.00
CA GLY A 45 1.44 15.85 -42.06
C GLY A 45 0.27 14.99 -41.56
N VAL A 46 -0.01 13.88 -42.23
CA VAL A 46 -1.08 12.94 -41.86
C VAL A 46 -0.87 12.35 -40.46
N MET A 47 0.36 12.19 -40.00
CA MET A 47 0.61 11.68 -38.63
C MET A 47 0.18 12.69 -37.56
N ALA A 48 0.17 13.99 -37.84
CA ALA A 48 -0.28 15.01 -36.89
C ALA A 48 -1.75 14.82 -36.47
N THR A 49 -2.59 14.18 -37.30
CA THR A 49 -3.98 13.89 -36.96
C THR A 49 -4.11 12.78 -35.90
N LEU A 50 -3.06 11.99 -35.66
CA LEU A 50 -3.03 10.94 -34.64
C LEU A 50 -2.62 11.45 -33.26
N VAL A 51 -2.10 12.69 -33.16
CA VAL A 51 -1.67 13.29 -31.89
C VAL A 51 -2.75 13.22 -30.78
N PRO A 52 -4.04 13.52 -31.04
CA PRO A 52 -5.08 13.40 -30.02
C PRO A 52 -5.27 11.96 -29.53
N VAL A 53 -5.10 10.97 -30.41
CA VAL A 53 -5.26 9.54 -30.09
C VAL A 53 -4.12 9.09 -29.17
N VAL A 54 -2.87 9.44 -29.50
CA VAL A 54 -1.70 9.12 -28.66
C VAL A 54 -1.82 9.76 -27.28
N ARG A 55 -2.19 11.05 -27.22
CA ARG A 55 -2.43 11.74 -25.95
C ARG A 55 -3.55 11.09 -25.13
N GLY A 56 -4.63 10.66 -25.78
CA GLY A 56 -5.72 9.94 -25.13
C GLY A 56 -5.28 8.59 -24.55
N ALA A 57 -4.48 7.82 -25.31
CA ALA A 57 -3.93 6.56 -24.83
C ALA A 57 -2.98 6.76 -23.65
N THR A 58 -2.09 7.77 -23.69
CA THR A 58 -1.23 8.10 -22.55
C THR A 58 -2.05 8.51 -21.33
N ALA A 59 -3.10 9.34 -21.50
CA ALA A 59 -3.96 9.74 -20.39
C ALA A 59 -4.68 8.55 -19.71
N LEU A 60 -5.18 7.59 -20.49
CA LEU A 60 -5.79 6.36 -19.96
C LEU A 60 -4.77 5.50 -19.20
N TYR A 61 -3.54 5.42 -19.71
CA TYR A 61 -2.46 4.69 -19.07
C TYR A 61 -2.06 5.32 -17.73
N SER A 62 -1.85 6.64 -17.71
CA SER A 62 -1.59 7.41 -16.49
C SER A 62 -2.69 7.25 -15.45
N GLU A 63 -3.96 7.36 -15.85
CA GLU A 63 -5.07 7.19 -14.92
C GLU A 63 -5.12 5.77 -14.31
N THR A 64 -4.78 4.75 -15.10
CA THR A 64 -4.69 3.37 -14.62
C THR A 64 -3.56 3.20 -13.60
N LEU A 65 -2.39 3.79 -13.85
CA LEU A 65 -1.26 3.76 -12.91
C LEU A 65 -1.58 4.52 -11.63
N ARG A 66 -2.23 5.68 -11.73
CA ARG A 66 -2.68 6.47 -10.57
C ARG A 66 -3.70 5.69 -9.72
N LEU A 67 -4.62 4.97 -10.36
CA LEU A 67 -5.57 4.10 -9.66
C LEU A 67 -4.86 2.94 -8.95
N ALA A 68 -3.89 2.29 -9.61
CA ALA A 68 -3.10 1.22 -9.01
C ALA A 68 -2.29 1.72 -7.80
N HIS A 69 -1.63 2.86 -7.94
CA HIS A 69 -0.92 3.54 -6.86
C HIS A 69 -1.83 3.82 -5.66
N ALA A 70 -3.01 4.41 -5.89
CA ALA A 70 -3.97 4.72 -4.83
C ALA A 70 -4.45 3.44 -4.10
N ARG A 71 -4.69 2.35 -4.83
CA ARG A 71 -5.07 1.06 -4.22
C ARG A 71 -3.96 0.47 -3.36
N LEU A 72 -2.70 0.52 -3.81
CA LEU A 72 -1.58 0.03 -3.02
C LEU A 72 -1.41 0.81 -1.71
N LEU A 73 -1.56 2.14 -1.76
CA LEU A 73 -1.52 2.97 -0.55
C LEU A 73 -2.67 2.65 0.41
N ARG A 74 -3.87 2.40 -0.11
CA ARG A 74 -5.01 2.00 0.71
C ARG A 74 -4.77 0.66 1.41
N VAL A 75 -4.26 -0.34 0.70
CA VAL A 75 -3.95 -1.66 1.30
C VAL A 75 -2.88 -1.51 2.38
N ARG A 76 -1.87 -0.66 2.16
CA ARG A 76 -0.90 -0.33 3.20
C ARG A 76 -1.56 0.26 4.44
N GLU A 77 -2.44 1.24 4.27
CA GLU A 77 -3.16 1.87 5.39
C GLU A 77 -4.00 0.86 6.17
N GLU A 78 -4.68 -0.05 5.47
CA GLU A 78 -5.43 -1.15 6.09
C GLU A 78 -4.52 -2.11 6.86
N LEU A 79 -3.32 -2.41 6.37
CA LEU A 79 -2.32 -3.21 7.08
C LEU A 79 -1.78 -2.51 8.33
N ASP A 80 -1.52 -1.20 8.24
CA ASP A 80 -1.02 -0.38 9.36
C ASP A 80 -2.09 -0.31 10.48
N ASN A 81 -3.36 -0.08 10.12
CA ASN A 81 -4.49 -0.10 11.06
C ASN A 81 -4.66 -1.48 11.71
N THR A 82 -4.61 -2.55 10.91
CA THR A 82 -4.72 -3.91 11.42
C THR A 82 -3.59 -4.22 12.42
N ALA A 83 -2.35 -3.81 12.10
CA ALA A 83 -1.22 -3.97 13.00
C ALA A 83 -1.42 -3.23 14.33
N ALA A 84 -1.94 -2.00 14.29
CA ALA A 84 -2.25 -1.21 15.47
C ALA A 84 -3.32 -1.89 16.34
N ASP A 85 -4.38 -2.44 15.73
CA ASP A 85 -5.44 -3.17 16.44
C ASP A 85 -4.88 -4.39 17.19
N TYR A 86 -4.01 -5.17 16.54
CA TYR A 86 -3.35 -6.31 17.20
C TYR A 86 -2.49 -5.87 18.39
N GLU A 87 -1.69 -4.81 18.23
CA GLU A 87 -0.86 -4.26 19.31
C GLU A 87 -1.71 -3.69 20.46
N GLU A 88 -2.90 -3.15 20.18
CA GLU A 88 -3.83 -2.69 21.21
C GLU A 88 -4.45 -3.84 21.98
N ARG A 89 -4.90 -4.90 21.29
CA ARG A 89 -5.44 -6.09 21.93
C ARG A 89 -4.42 -6.80 22.81
N GLU A 90 -3.18 -6.91 22.36
CA GLU A 90 -2.10 -7.49 23.16
C GLU A 90 -1.87 -6.69 24.45
N ARG A 91 -1.86 -5.35 24.37
CA ARG A 91 -1.73 -4.48 25.55
C ARG A 91 -2.92 -4.60 26.50
N GLU A 92 -4.13 -4.78 25.98
CA GLU A 92 -5.33 -4.99 26.78
C GLU A 92 -5.29 -6.33 27.53
N ILE A 93 -4.92 -7.41 26.84
CA ILE A 93 -4.75 -8.74 27.43
C ILE A 93 -3.66 -8.71 28.51
N GLY A 94 -2.51 -8.09 28.23
CA GLY A 94 -1.43 -7.95 29.20
C GLY A 94 -1.85 -7.21 30.48
N ARG A 95 -2.67 -6.16 30.36
CA ARG A 95 -3.26 -5.46 31.51
C ARG A 95 -4.19 -6.34 32.32
N LEU A 96 -5.06 -7.12 31.66
CA LEU A 96 -5.98 -8.04 32.33
C LEU A 96 -5.23 -9.14 33.07
N LEU A 97 -4.23 -9.76 32.43
CA LEU A 97 -3.42 -10.81 33.05
C LEU A 97 -2.64 -10.28 34.25
N GLY A 98 -2.01 -9.10 34.14
CA GLY A 98 -1.33 -8.47 35.27
C GLY A 98 -2.27 -8.09 36.42
N ALA A 99 -3.53 -7.72 36.13
CA ALA A 99 -4.53 -7.49 37.17
C ALA A 99 -4.92 -8.78 37.90
N VAL A 100 -5.05 -9.89 37.17
CA VAL A 100 -5.33 -11.21 37.75
C VAL A 100 -4.15 -11.70 38.60
N GLU A 101 -2.92 -11.54 38.13
CA GLU A 101 -1.70 -11.92 38.86
C GLU A 101 -1.60 -11.16 40.18
N ASN A 102 -1.75 -9.83 40.15
CA ASN A 102 -1.75 -9.01 41.36
C ASN A 102 -2.87 -9.38 42.35
N ALA A 103 -4.05 -9.75 41.84
CA ALA A 103 -5.16 -10.19 42.69
C ALA A 103 -4.88 -11.56 43.36
N LEU A 104 -4.24 -12.48 42.63
CA LEU A 104 -3.83 -13.78 43.17
C LEU A 104 -2.74 -13.63 44.23
N ASP A 105 -1.74 -12.79 44.00
CA ASP A 105 -0.68 -12.54 44.97
C ASP A 105 -1.23 -11.91 46.26
N GLY A 106 -2.15 -10.95 46.15
CA GLY A 106 -2.81 -10.35 47.31
C GLY A 106 -3.73 -11.28 48.11
N MET A 107 -4.11 -12.44 47.56
CA MET A 107 -4.86 -13.49 48.29
C MET A 107 -3.96 -14.50 48.99
N ARG A 108 -2.66 -14.51 48.66
CA ARG A 108 -1.68 -15.49 49.15
C ARG A 108 -0.94 -15.01 50.40
N ASP A 109 -0.96 -13.70 50.67
CA ASP A 109 -0.52 -13.05 51.92
C ASP A 109 -1.68 -12.95 52.94
#